data_AF-A0A7S3VZD9-F1
#
_entry.id   AF-A0A7S3VZD9-F1
#
_cell.length_a   1.000
_cell.length_b   1.000
_cell.length_c   1.000
_cell.angle_alpha   90.00
_cell.angle_beta   90.00
_cell.angle_gamma   90.00
#
_symmetry.space_group_name_H-M   'P 1'
#
loop_
_entity.id
_entity.type
_entity.pdbx_description
1 polymer ?
#
loop_
_entity_poly.entity_id
_entity_poly.type
_entity_poly.pdbx_seq_one_letter_code
_entity_poly.pdbx_strand_id
1 'polypeptide(L)'
;LVLAAQEEYWRGAAQMEPHARLVYASVAAPDAAISAREIAPERERTVEDWLWHKLSAAHALLAASLPPPASAGGHPPAGGDGSQDALGSLQRLVYGSYGETYFNAGGGSPLLYAGVLLATQQFERAVAVLAAVPHLRQEAVHFGLALQHEGLLAVAQQKLADSSLLVGTSPSPSLALPPLVAQHVGEWASEGVDASRAAIGYLWLLRGPAAQRQELCIQLLLGCGKPEALLPRSGLSHIAEADYRELLRAVSSRLAGKGRASQAARLLYEAREHRQLSALLVAELSANIAAAARGTNPAAGDAAERAARLCADAAAFAREWRDSDPKEASAHGAPLFALLSIAQLLEGAEAWRAASKGLPAAGPRGATDAIAMQPLSALLVRVEALSEAGLLPASLAEVEAAQAEYRLQPPEVRRAFPQLVETCVELLHAQHVALRNARCAPMPAAAGARAGTGFAAIRAQAEALVAFGGTMDVSASSGQRIARWLAEMS
;
A
#
# COMPACT_ATOMS: atom_id res chain seq x y z
N LEU A 1 14.87 44.70 -47.39
CA LEU A 1 15.62 43.56 -47.97
C LEU A 1 14.75 42.32 -48.11
N VAL A 2 14.19 41.75 -47.04
CA VAL A 2 13.32 40.55 -47.11
C VAL A 2 12.10 40.75 -48.04
N LEU A 3 11.35 41.85 -47.90
CA LEU A 3 10.21 42.16 -48.79
C LEU A 3 10.61 42.35 -50.26
N ALA A 4 11.79 42.93 -50.52
CA ALA A 4 12.29 43.11 -51.89
C ALA A 4 12.68 41.76 -52.51
N ALA A 5 13.32 40.88 -51.73
CA ALA A 5 13.63 39.52 -52.14
C ALA A 5 12.36 38.66 -52.35
N GLN A 6 11.27 38.94 -51.62
CA GLN A 6 9.97 38.32 -51.86
C GLN A 6 9.35 38.77 -53.19
N GLU A 7 9.31 40.07 -53.44
CA GLU A 7 8.80 40.59 -54.71
C GLU A 7 9.61 40.06 -55.90
N GLU A 8 10.93 39.99 -55.78
CA GLU A 8 11.82 39.42 -56.80
C GLU A 8 11.53 37.92 -57.03
N TYR A 9 11.35 37.16 -55.95
CA TYR A 9 10.95 35.76 -56.05
C TYR A 9 9.61 35.60 -56.77
N TRP A 10 8.56 36.30 -56.35
CA TRP A 10 7.23 36.15 -56.96
C TRP A 10 7.17 36.64 -58.40
N ARG A 11 8.00 37.62 -58.78
CA ARG A 11 8.09 38.09 -60.17
C ARG A 11 8.92 37.17 -61.07
N GLY A 12 9.93 36.49 -60.53
CA GLY A 12 10.97 35.78 -61.29
C GLY A 12 11.06 34.27 -61.08
N ALA A 13 10.29 33.66 -60.16
CA ALA A 13 10.48 32.28 -59.73
C ALA A 13 10.47 31.22 -60.85
N ALA A 14 9.74 31.46 -61.94
CA ALA A 14 9.68 30.54 -63.08
C ALA A 14 10.97 30.54 -63.94
N GLN A 15 11.78 31.60 -63.85
CA GLN A 15 13.01 31.78 -64.64
C GLN A 15 14.27 31.55 -63.80
N MET A 16 14.12 31.32 -62.49
CA MET A 16 15.24 31.06 -61.58
C MET A 16 15.75 29.63 -61.71
N GLU A 17 17.07 29.48 -61.62
CA GLU A 17 17.72 28.18 -61.47
C GLU A 17 17.12 27.41 -60.28
N PRO A 18 16.91 26.09 -60.38
CA PRO A 18 16.29 25.26 -59.34
C PRO A 18 16.88 25.47 -57.92
N HIS A 19 18.21 25.56 -57.83
CA HIS A 19 18.92 25.77 -56.58
C HIS A 19 18.71 27.18 -56.00
N ALA A 20 18.73 28.21 -56.84
CA ALA A 20 18.44 29.58 -56.41
C ALA A 20 16.99 29.66 -55.92
N ARG A 21 16.05 29.06 -56.65
CA ARG A 21 14.64 29.00 -56.26
C ARG A 21 14.43 28.35 -54.90
N LEU A 22 15.18 27.28 -54.56
CA LEU A 22 15.13 26.64 -53.24
C LEU A 22 15.64 27.53 -52.11
N VAL A 23 16.72 28.26 -52.34
CA VAL A 23 17.26 29.20 -51.36
C VAL A 23 16.26 30.34 -51.10
N TYR A 24 15.72 30.93 -52.17
CA TYR A 24 14.69 31.96 -52.03
C TYR A 24 13.42 31.45 -51.33
N ALA A 25 12.94 30.26 -51.71
CA ALA A 25 11.77 29.62 -51.10
C ALA A 25 11.98 29.20 -49.65
N SER A 26 13.21 29.11 -49.16
CA SER A 26 13.50 28.72 -47.77
C SER A 26 13.84 29.92 -46.87
N VAL A 27 14.32 31.03 -47.45
CA VAL A 27 14.86 32.17 -46.69
C VAL A 27 14.08 33.47 -46.89
N ALA A 28 13.64 33.74 -48.12
CA ALA A 28 13.06 35.05 -48.47
C ALA A 28 11.54 35.01 -48.61
N ALA A 29 11.02 34.04 -49.37
CA ALA A 29 9.59 33.87 -49.66
C ALA A 29 9.17 32.44 -49.30
N PRO A 30 9.04 32.12 -47.99
CA PRO A 30 8.66 30.78 -47.56
C PRO A 30 7.28 30.41 -48.10
N ASP A 31 7.26 29.43 -49.01
CA ASP A 31 6.03 28.83 -49.50
C ASP A 31 5.91 27.39 -48.97
N ALA A 32 5.06 27.24 -47.96
CA ALA A 32 4.81 25.95 -47.32
C ALA A 32 4.05 24.97 -48.24
N ALA A 33 3.43 25.43 -49.32
CA ALA A 33 2.67 24.58 -50.25
C ALA A 33 3.56 23.94 -51.31
N ILE A 34 4.65 24.60 -51.73
CA ILE A 34 5.53 24.06 -52.76
C ILE A 34 6.19 22.77 -52.27
N SER A 35 6.13 21.73 -53.10
CA SER A 35 6.81 20.48 -52.81
C SER A 35 8.30 20.66 -53.04
N ALA A 36 9.14 20.15 -52.13
CA ALA A 36 10.58 20.11 -52.36
C ALA A 36 10.90 19.51 -53.74
N ARG A 37 10.08 18.53 -54.21
CA ARG A 37 10.09 17.90 -55.55
C ARG A 37 10.00 18.86 -56.73
N GLU A 38 9.18 19.89 -56.60
CA GLU A 38 8.94 20.90 -57.64
C GLU A 38 10.10 21.90 -57.77
N ILE A 39 10.93 22.03 -56.73
CA ILE A 39 11.98 23.06 -56.68
C ILE A 39 13.34 22.57 -57.20
N ALA A 40 13.72 21.31 -57.00
CA ALA A 40 15.09 20.80 -57.24
C ALA A 40 15.15 19.30 -57.69
N PRO A 41 14.49 18.93 -58.81
CA PRO A 41 14.07 17.56 -59.14
C PRO A 41 15.17 16.49 -59.13
N GLU A 42 16.43 16.88 -59.27
CA GLU A 42 17.59 16.01 -59.51
C GLU A 42 18.21 15.37 -58.25
N ARG A 43 17.82 15.79 -57.04
CA ARG A 43 18.36 15.20 -55.79
C ARG A 43 17.58 13.95 -55.38
N GLU A 44 18.28 12.91 -54.94
CA GLU A 44 17.68 11.82 -54.13
C GLU A 44 17.22 12.40 -52.80
N ARG A 45 15.99 12.93 -52.79
CA ARG A 45 15.46 13.67 -51.64
C ARG A 45 15.05 12.70 -50.55
N THR A 46 15.84 12.64 -49.50
CA THR A 46 15.51 11.85 -48.31
C THR A 46 14.36 12.53 -47.55
N VAL A 47 13.78 11.84 -46.56
CA VAL A 47 12.71 12.42 -45.72
C VAL A 47 13.24 13.61 -44.91
N GLU A 48 14.52 13.60 -44.56
CA GLU A 48 15.24 14.66 -43.86
C GLU A 48 15.31 15.94 -44.69
N ASP A 49 15.58 15.85 -46.00
CA ASP A 49 15.57 17.02 -46.90
C ASP A 49 14.19 17.67 -46.97
N TRP A 50 13.15 16.84 -47.06
CA TRP A 50 11.76 17.31 -47.06
C TRP A 50 11.41 18.01 -45.73
N LEU A 51 11.79 17.38 -44.62
CA LEU A 51 11.53 17.89 -43.27
C LEU A 51 12.29 19.20 -42.99
N TRP A 52 13.57 19.27 -43.36
CA TRP A 52 14.39 20.48 -43.25
C TRP A 52 13.75 21.65 -44.00
N HIS A 53 13.29 21.42 -45.22
CA HIS A 53 12.65 22.46 -46.03
C HIS A 53 11.35 22.97 -45.38
N LYS A 54 10.47 22.05 -44.94
CA LYS A 54 9.21 22.44 -44.29
C LYS A 54 9.42 23.17 -42.96
N LEU A 55 10.38 22.74 -42.14
CA LEU A 55 10.74 23.43 -40.90
C LEU A 55 11.36 24.81 -41.15
N SER A 56 12.22 24.92 -42.16
CA SER A 56 12.83 26.20 -42.54
C SER A 56 11.78 27.21 -42.99
N ALA A 57 10.82 26.77 -43.80
CA ALA A 57 9.70 27.60 -44.23
C ALA A 57 8.80 28.03 -43.06
N ALA A 58 8.43 27.09 -42.17
CA ALA A 58 7.63 27.40 -40.98
C ALA A 58 8.35 28.38 -40.03
N HIS A 59 9.66 28.18 -39.81
CA HIS A 59 10.47 29.08 -38.99
C HIS A 59 10.55 30.48 -39.60
N ALA A 60 10.78 30.59 -40.91
CA ALA A 60 10.81 31.89 -41.59
C ALA A 60 9.47 32.63 -41.49
N LEU A 61 8.34 31.93 -41.61
CA LEU A 61 6.99 32.50 -41.44
C LEU A 61 6.74 33.00 -40.00
N LEU A 62 7.16 32.23 -39.00
CA LEU A 62 7.05 32.60 -37.59
C LEU A 62 7.95 33.80 -37.23
N ALA A 63 9.22 33.76 -37.65
CA ALA A 63 10.23 34.75 -37.27
C ALA A 63 9.94 36.14 -37.84
N ALA A 64 9.33 36.20 -39.02
CA ALA A 64 9.28 37.43 -39.78
C ALA A 64 7.92 38.16 -39.70
N SER A 65 6.92 37.62 -38.98
CA SER A 65 5.54 38.15 -38.94
C SER A 65 5.03 38.54 -40.33
N LEU A 66 5.48 37.80 -41.36
CA LEU A 66 5.25 38.14 -42.74
C LEU A 66 3.80 37.81 -43.10
N PRO A 67 3.11 38.66 -43.87
CA PRO A 67 1.80 38.28 -44.39
C PRO A 67 1.93 36.97 -45.19
N PRO A 68 0.96 36.04 -45.05
CA PRO A 68 0.97 34.80 -45.83
C PRO A 68 1.00 35.13 -47.33
N PRO A 69 1.60 34.27 -48.16
CA PRO A 69 1.70 34.53 -49.59
C PRO A 69 0.29 34.72 -50.17
N ALA A 70 0.09 35.84 -50.88
CA ALA A 70 -1.12 36.04 -51.66
C ALA A 70 -1.21 34.89 -52.65
N SER A 71 -2.22 34.04 -52.49
CA SER A 71 -2.54 33.00 -53.45
C SER A 71 -2.60 33.60 -54.84
N ALA A 72 -2.06 32.90 -55.84
CA ALA A 72 -2.14 33.29 -57.25
C ALA A 72 -3.61 33.29 -57.69
N GLY A 73 -4.28 34.43 -57.45
CA GLY A 73 -5.72 34.59 -57.49
C GLY A 73 -6.10 35.68 -56.48
N GLY A 74 -5.82 36.93 -56.84
CA GLY A 74 -5.78 38.08 -55.95
C GLY A 74 -7.05 38.33 -55.14
N HIS A 75 -7.10 37.73 -53.95
CA HIS A 75 -7.84 38.23 -52.79
C HIS A 75 -7.01 37.91 -51.54
N PRO A 76 -6.62 38.91 -50.73
CA PRO A 76 -6.11 38.60 -49.40
C PRO A 76 -7.25 37.92 -48.62
N PRO A 77 -7.03 36.78 -47.94
CA PRO A 77 -8.04 36.24 -47.06
C PRO A 77 -8.39 37.33 -46.03
N ALA A 78 -9.62 37.80 -46.08
CA ALA A 78 -10.16 38.74 -45.12
C ALA A 78 -10.14 38.06 -43.74
N GLY A 79 -9.18 38.45 -42.90
CA GLY A 79 -9.06 38.06 -41.50
C GLY A 79 -8.49 36.65 -41.28
N GLY A 80 -7.25 36.58 -40.79
CA GLY A 80 -6.72 35.36 -40.19
C GLY A 80 -5.21 35.22 -40.29
N ASP A 81 -4.50 35.56 -39.21
CA ASP A 81 -3.56 34.74 -38.43
C ASP A 81 -2.59 33.73 -39.10
N GLY A 82 -2.48 33.69 -40.43
CA GLY A 82 -1.82 32.60 -41.16
C GLY A 82 -0.31 32.48 -40.95
N SER A 83 0.37 33.53 -40.49
CA SER A 83 1.79 33.48 -40.11
C SER A 83 2.00 32.94 -38.69
N GLN A 84 1.00 33.11 -37.80
CA GLN A 84 1.12 32.73 -36.39
C GLN A 84 0.93 31.22 -36.16
N ASP A 85 0.18 30.53 -37.02
CA ASP A 85 -0.05 29.07 -36.96
C ASP A 85 0.74 28.27 -38.02
N ALA A 86 1.91 28.73 -38.44
CA ALA A 86 2.72 28.04 -39.44
C ALA A 86 3.16 26.64 -38.97
N LEU A 87 3.54 26.50 -37.69
CA LEU A 87 3.89 25.21 -37.10
C LEU A 87 2.66 24.31 -36.95
N GLY A 88 1.53 24.80 -36.44
CA GLY A 88 0.33 23.98 -36.30
C GLY A 88 -0.25 23.54 -37.65
N SER A 89 -0.09 24.35 -38.69
CA SER A 89 -0.40 23.96 -40.09
C SER A 89 0.50 22.81 -40.58
N LEU A 90 1.81 22.88 -40.31
CA LEU A 90 2.75 21.79 -40.62
C LEU A 90 2.43 20.52 -39.83
N GLN A 91 2.12 20.65 -38.54
CA GLN A 91 1.73 19.52 -37.69
C GLN A 91 0.48 18.82 -38.23
N ARG A 92 -0.56 19.60 -38.62
CA ARG A 92 -1.79 19.09 -39.26
C ARG A 92 -1.52 18.38 -40.57
N LEU A 93 -0.61 18.90 -41.40
CA LEU A 93 -0.19 18.22 -42.63
C LEU A 93 0.46 16.87 -42.33
N VAL A 94 1.39 16.83 -41.37
CA VAL A 94 2.12 15.61 -40.99
C VAL A 94 1.19 14.54 -40.42
N TYR A 95 0.38 14.86 -39.39
CA TYR A 95 -0.44 13.84 -38.75
C TYR A 95 -1.74 13.56 -39.51
N GLY A 96 -2.35 14.60 -40.10
CA GLY A 96 -3.71 14.54 -40.64
C GLY A 96 -3.76 14.16 -42.11
N SER A 97 -2.79 14.61 -42.92
CA SER A 97 -2.79 14.37 -44.37
C SER A 97 -1.85 13.24 -44.78
N TYR A 98 -0.65 13.16 -44.20
CA TYR A 98 0.31 12.09 -44.51
C TYR A 98 0.13 10.89 -43.59
N GLY A 99 0.23 11.09 -42.28
CA GLY A 99 0.10 10.01 -41.29
C GLY A 99 1.20 8.94 -41.41
N GLU A 100 1.09 7.92 -40.56
CA GLU A 100 2.11 6.88 -40.43
C GLU A 100 2.33 6.07 -41.73
N THR A 101 1.26 5.76 -42.45
CA THR A 101 1.30 4.94 -43.66
C THR A 101 2.08 5.61 -44.79
N TYR A 102 2.04 6.94 -44.88
CA TYR A 102 2.80 7.69 -45.88
C TYR A 102 4.30 7.62 -45.60
N PHE A 103 4.71 7.82 -44.35
CA PHE A 103 6.13 7.81 -43.97
C PHE A 103 6.72 6.40 -43.90
N ASN A 104 5.91 5.38 -43.63
CA ASN A 104 6.34 3.98 -43.57
C ASN A 104 6.09 3.21 -44.89
N ALA A 105 5.64 3.89 -45.95
CA ALA A 105 5.39 3.27 -47.25
C ALA A 105 6.64 2.53 -47.77
N GLY A 106 6.50 1.23 -48.07
CA GLY A 106 7.62 0.39 -48.51
C GLY A 106 8.33 -0.41 -47.42
N GLY A 107 7.76 -0.51 -46.21
CA GLY A 107 8.32 -1.30 -45.11
C GLY A 107 9.29 -0.52 -44.21
N GLY A 108 9.15 0.80 -44.17
CA GLY A 108 9.95 1.69 -43.32
C GLY A 108 9.75 1.41 -41.83
N SER A 109 10.77 1.74 -41.03
CA SER A 109 10.72 1.60 -39.57
C SER A 109 9.75 2.60 -38.94
N PRO A 110 8.89 2.20 -37.97
CA PRO A 110 8.03 3.11 -37.20
C PRO A 110 8.79 4.28 -36.55
N LEU A 111 10.10 4.12 -36.34
CA LEU A 111 10.99 5.17 -35.85
C LEU A 111 11.07 6.37 -36.79
N LEU A 112 10.90 6.19 -38.10
CA LEU A 112 10.94 7.28 -39.06
C LEU A 112 9.78 8.25 -38.83
N TYR A 113 8.56 7.74 -38.75
CA TYR A 113 7.39 8.58 -38.48
C TYR A 113 7.45 9.22 -37.09
N ALA A 114 7.86 8.46 -36.07
CA ALA A 114 8.10 9.02 -34.74
C ALA A 114 9.14 10.16 -34.77
N GLY A 115 10.24 10.00 -35.51
CA GLY A 115 11.26 11.04 -35.69
C GLY A 115 10.72 12.31 -36.36
N VAL A 116 9.87 12.16 -37.38
CA VAL A 116 9.18 13.30 -38.01
C VAL A 116 8.25 14.02 -37.03
N LEU A 117 7.51 13.28 -36.19
CA LEU A 117 6.66 13.86 -35.15
C LEU A 117 7.49 14.62 -34.11
N LEU A 118 8.63 14.08 -33.68
CA LEU A 118 9.54 14.76 -32.75
C LEU A 118 10.12 16.05 -33.33
N ALA A 119 10.59 16.00 -34.58
CA ALA A 119 11.14 17.17 -35.26
C ALA A 119 10.09 18.28 -35.48
N THR A 120 8.81 17.90 -35.58
CA THR A 120 7.68 18.84 -35.68
C THR A 120 7.05 19.16 -34.33
N GLN A 121 7.70 18.81 -33.20
CA GLN A 121 7.26 19.09 -31.83
C GLN A 121 5.90 18.50 -31.45
N GLN A 122 5.52 17.36 -32.05
CA GLN A 122 4.30 16.61 -31.73
C GLN A 122 4.62 15.48 -30.75
N PHE A 123 5.10 15.84 -29.56
CA PHE A 123 5.69 14.91 -28.59
C PHE A 123 4.73 13.82 -28.12
N GLU A 124 3.48 14.17 -27.80
CA GLU A 124 2.47 13.22 -27.32
C GLU A 124 2.16 12.17 -28.40
N ARG A 125 2.03 12.61 -29.65
CA ARG A 125 1.77 11.72 -30.79
C ARG A 125 2.97 10.82 -31.05
N ALA A 126 4.20 11.35 -30.96
CA ALA A 126 5.41 10.56 -31.13
C ALA A 126 5.48 9.41 -30.11
N VAL A 127 5.25 9.71 -28.83
CA VAL A 127 5.21 8.68 -27.78
C VAL A 127 4.08 7.68 -28.01
N ALA A 128 2.90 8.14 -28.46
CA ALA A 128 1.77 7.25 -28.74
C ALA A 128 2.04 6.29 -29.90
N VAL A 129 2.70 6.75 -30.97
CA VAL A 129 3.13 5.90 -32.10
C VAL A 129 4.11 4.83 -31.63
N LEU A 130 5.12 5.21 -30.83
CA LEU A 130 6.08 4.26 -30.28
C LEU A 130 5.41 3.24 -29.36
N ALA A 131 4.50 3.68 -28.48
CA ALA A 131 3.79 2.82 -27.54
C ALA A 131 2.86 1.80 -28.21
N ALA A 132 2.35 2.11 -29.41
CA ALA A 132 1.52 1.21 -30.21
C ALA A 132 2.30 0.00 -30.74
N VAL A 133 3.63 0.10 -30.84
CA VAL A 133 4.51 -0.98 -31.30
C VAL A 133 5.03 -1.77 -30.10
N PRO A 134 4.66 -3.05 -29.89
CA PRO A 134 4.94 -3.77 -28.64
C PRO A 134 6.42 -3.82 -28.23
N HIS A 135 7.33 -4.00 -29.19
CA HIS A 135 8.77 -4.07 -28.93
C HIS A 135 9.44 -2.70 -28.73
N LEU A 136 8.71 -1.59 -28.97
CA LEU A 136 9.16 -0.21 -28.72
C LEU A 136 8.47 0.42 -27.50
N ARG A 137 7.65 -0.33 -26.78
CA ARG A 137 6.85 0.19 -25.65
C ARG A 137 7.74 0.69 -24.51
N GLN A 138 8.85 0.00 -24.25
CA GLN A 138 9.81 0.40 -23.21
C GLN A 138 10.44 1.75 -23.57
N GLU A 139 10.86 1.90 -24.82
CA GLU A 139 11.43 3.12 -25.39
C GLU A 139 10.41 4.25 -25.31
N ALA A 140 9.14 4.00 -25.63
CA ALA A 140 8.06 4.97 -25.51
C ALA A 140 7.90 5.47 -24.06
N VAL A 141 7.98 4.58 -23.07
CA VAL A 141 7.92 4.93 -21.64
C VAL A 141 9.11 5.80 -21.24
N HIS A 142 10.33 5.38 -21.57
CA HIS A 142 11.53 6.15 -21.23
C HIS A 142 11.53 7.52 -21.89
N PHE A 143 11.15 7.58 -23.16
CA PHE A 143 11.08 8.83 -23.91
C PHE A 143 9.99 9.75 -23.35
N GLY A 144 8.83 9.21 -23.02
CA GLY A 144 7.74 9.96 -22.37
C GLY A 144 8.15 10.53 -21.01
N LEU A 145 8.86 9.74 -20.18
CA LEU A 145 9.41 10.21 -18.90
C LEU A 145 10.45 11.32 -19.08
N ALA A 146 11.34 11.19 -20.07
CA ALA A 146 12.33 12.21 -20.38
C ALA A 146 11.67 13.52 -20.85
N LEU A 147 10.69 13.45 -21.76
CA LEU A 147 9.96 14.63 -22.23
C LEU A 147 9.18 15.32 -21.10
N GLN A 148 8.56 14.55 -20.20
CA GLN A 148 7.88 15.10 -19.03
C GLN A 148 8.87 15.77 -18.05
N HIS A 149 10.05 15.20 -17.87
CA HIS A 149 11.12 15.79 -17.07
C HIS A 149 11.51 17.17 -17.61
N GLU A 150 11.73 17.27 -18.93
CA GLU A 150 12.05 18.52 -19.64
C GLU A 150 10.87 19.50 -19.74
N GLY A 151 9.65 19.10 -19.37
CA GLY A 151 8.44 19.94 -19.47
C GLY A 151 7.93 20.12 -20.89
N LEU A 152 8.31 19.22 -21.81
CA LEU A 152 7.93 19.25 -23.22
C LEU A 152 6.62 18.48 -23.50
N LEU A 153 6.09 17.77 -22.50
CA LEU A 153 4.94 16.89 -22.66
C LEU A 153 3.72 17.41 -21.89
N ALA A 154 2.60 17.59 -22.58
CA ALA A 154 1.30 17.81 -21.96
C ALA A 154 0.76 16.48 -21.43
N VAL A 155 0.72 16.32 -20.09
CA VAL A 155 0.24 15.08 -19.45
C VAL A 155 -1.21 15.22 -19.02
N ALA A 156 -2.05 14.29 -19.48
CA ALA A 156 -3.46 14.24 -19.12
C ALA A 156 -3.64 13.78 -17.65
N GLN A 157 -4.49 14.48 -16.91
CA GLN A 157 -4.94 14.08 -15.58
C GLN A 157 -6.14 13.12 -15.70
N GLN A 158 -5.93 11.95 -16.30
CA GLN A 158 -6.98 10.94 -16.45
C GLN A 158 -6.96 9.90 -15.33
N LYS A 159 -8.12 9.26 -15.13
CA LYS A 159 -8.21 8.06 -14.29
C LYS A 159 -7.68 6.86 -15.08
N LEU A 160 -7.09 5.91 -14.38
CA LEU A 160 -6.49 4.70 -14.98
C LEU A 160 -7.45 3.85 -15.83
N ALA A 161 -8.77 4.05 -15.66
CA ALA A 161 -9.81 3.30 -16.37
C ALA A 161 -10.02 3.77 -17.83
N ASP A 162 -9.47 4.92 -18.22
CA ASP A 162 -9.62 5.45 -19.56
C ASP A 162 -8.65 4.74 -20.53
N SER A 163 -9.16 4.19 -21.64
CA SER A 163 -8.36 3.36 -22.56
C SER A 163 -7.60 4.15 -23.64
N SER A 164 -7.83 5.46 -23.77
CA SER A 164 -7.18 6.26 -24.83
C SER A 164 -5.87 6.86 -24.34
N LEU A 165 -4.78 6.54 -25.05
CA LEU A 165 -3.45 7.08 -24.73
C LEU A 165 -3.32 8.58 -25.02
N LEU A 166 -4.08 9.08 -26.02
CA LEU A 166 -4.16 10.50 -26.36
C LEU A 166 -5.52 11.06 -25.94
N VAL A 167 -5.49 12.25 -25.35
CA VAL A 167 -6.64 12.92 -24.73
C VAL A 167 -6.74 14.35 -25.25
N GLY A 168 -7.96 14.84 -25.46
CA GLY A 168 -8.20 16.20 -25.93
C GLY A 168 -8.33 16.29 -27.45
N THR A 169 -8.50 17.52 -27.92
CA THR A 169 -8.81 17.85 -29.31
C THR A 169 -7.55 18.26 -30.08
N SER A 170 -7.50 17.93 -31.37
CA SER A 170 -6.47 18.45 -32.26
C SER A 170 -6.53 19.99 -32.31
N PRO A 171 -5.39 20.71 -32.38
CA PRO A 171 -4.04 20.21 -32.69
C PRO A 171 -3.20 19.72 -31.50
N SER A 172 -3.61 19.98 -30.26
CA SER A 172 -2.75 19.82 -29.06
C SER A 172 -3.28 18.73 -28.10
N PRO A 173 -3.08 17.43 -28.42
CA PRO A 173 -3.46 16.36 -27.51
C PRO A 173 -2.57 16.35 -26.26
N SER A 174 -3.09 15.79 -25.18
CA SER A 174 -2.33 15.44 -23.97
C SER A 174 -2.12 13.92 -23.92
N LEU A 175 -0.97 13.48 -23.42
CA LEU A 175 -0.63 12.08 -23.25
C LEU A 175 -1.08 11.55 -21.89
N ALA A 176 -1.77 10.41 -21.88
CA ALA A 176 -2.04 9.64 -20.67
C ALA A 176 -0.79 8.86 -20.22
N LEU A 177 0.26 9.58 -19.81
CA LEU A 177 1.54 8.99 -19.41
C LEU A 177 1.46 8.13 -18.14
N PRO A 178 0.76 8.52 -17.04
CA PRO A 178 0.71 7.70 -15.83
C PRO A 178 0.11 6.30 -16.06
N PRO A 179 -1.02 6.14 -16.78
CA PRO A 179 -1.52 4.82 -17.17
C PRO A 179 -0.53 4.01 -18.03
N LEU A 180 0.15 4.65 -18.99
CA LEU A 180 1.14 3.98 -19.84
C LEU A 180 2.29 3.40 -19.01
N VAL A 181 2.84 4.20 -18.08
CA VAL A 181 3.92 3.75 -17.17
C VAL A 181 3.41 2.66 -16.25
N ALA A 182 2.22 2.82 -15.66
CA ALA A 182 1.63 1.84 -14.75
C ALA A 182 1.38 0.48 -15.43
N GLN A 183 0.88 0.50 -16.67
CA GLN A 183 0.71 -0.72 -17.47
C GLN A 183 2.05 -1.38 -17.75
N HIS A 184 3.04 -0.61 -18.22
CA HIS A 184 4.37 -1.14 -18.53
C HIS A 184 5.04 -1.79 -17.32
N VAL A 185 5.06 -1.11 -16.17
CA VAL A 185 5.68 -1.67 -14.96
C VAL A 185 4.90 -2.85 -14.39
N GLY A 186 3.57 -2.87 -14.61
CA GLY A 186 2.69 -3.96 -14.19
C GLY A 186 2.99 -5.30 -14.88
N GLU A 187 3.58 -5.28 -16.08
CA GLU A 187 3.92 -6.50 -16.83
C GLU A 187 4.99 -7.35 -16.12
N TRP A 188 5.93 -6.71 -15.42
CA TRP A 188 7.10 -7.36 -14.80
C TRP A 188 7.20 -7.17 -13.28
N ALA A 189 6.40 -6.29 -12.67
CA ALA A 189 6.45 -6.03 -11.23
C ALA A 189 6.25 -7.30 -10.36
N SER A 190 5.49 -8.28 -10.83
CA SER A 190 5.23 -9.53 -10.11
C SER A 190 6.40 -10.52 -10.13
N GLU A 191 7.45 -10.32 -10.94
CA GLU A 191 8.56 -11.28 -11.07
C GLU A 191 9.38 -11.41 -9.78
N GLY A 192 9.63 -10.29 -9.09
CA GLY A 192 10.52 -10.24 -7.92
C GLY A 192 10.22 -9.07 -6.99
N VAL A 193 10.79 -9.11 -5.79
CA VAL A 193 10.73 -7.97 -4.85
C VAL A 193 11.52 -6.78 -5.44
N ASP A 194 12.68 -7.05 -6.04
CA ASP A 194 13.49 -6.02 -6.70
C ASP A 194 12.80 -5.44 -7.94
N ALA A 195 12.09 -6.27 -8.70
CA ALA A 195 11.25 -5.83 -9.80
C ALA A 195 10.10 -4.92 -9.30
N SER A 196 9.34 -5.33 -8.29
CA SER A 196 8.32 -4.47 -7.67
C SER A 196 8.92 -3.15 -7.15
N ARG A 197 10.16 -3.16 -6.63
CA ARG A 197 10.85 -1.97 -6.15
C ARG A 197 11.27 -1.03 -7.28
N ALA A 198 11.82 -1.59 -8.37
CA ALA A 198 12.13 -0.83 -9.57
C ALA A 198 10.85 -0.20 -10.17
N ALA A 199 9.76 -0.95 -10.22
CA ALA A 199 8.45 -0.46 -10.67
C ALA A 199 7.95 0.75 -9.85
N ILE A 200 8.11 0.72 -8.53
CA ILE A 200 7.84 1.89 -7.67
C ILE A 200 8.71 3.08 -8.10
N GLY A 201 9.99 2.86 -8.37
CA GLY A 201 10.90 3.90 -8.86
C GLY A 201 10.41 4.56 -10.14
N TYR A 202 9.94 3.79 -11.12
CA TYR A 202 9.34 4.32 -12.36
C TYR A 202 8.10 5.19 -12.08
N LEU A 203 7.23 4.73 -11.18
CA LEU A 203 6.04 5.51 -10.79
C LEU A 203 6.43 6.81 -10.07
N TRP A 204 7.56 6.84 -9.37
CA TRP A 204 8.09 8.04 -8.73
C TRP A 204 8.78 9.03 -9.67
N LEU A 205 9.11 8.62 -10.90
CA LEU A 205 9.55 9.53 -11.97
C LEU A 205 8.40 10.35 -12.58
N LEU A 206 7.14 9.95 -12.34
CA LEU A 206 5.97 10.70 -12.81
C LEU A 206 5.82 12.03 -12.07
N ARG A 207 5.69 13.12 -12.83
CA ARG A 207 5.40 14.45 -12.29
C ARG A 207 3.90 14.54 -11.96
N GLY A 208 3.57 15.34 -10.96
CA GLY A 208 2.20 15.53 -10.49
C GLY A 208 2.05 15.40 -8.97
N PRO A 209 0.81 15.32 -8.47
CA PRO A 209 0.53 15.18 -7.04
C PRO A 209 1.07 13.87 -6.48
N ALA A 210 1.62 13.90 -5.26
CA ALA A 210 2.08 12.69 -4.56
C ALA A 210 0.96 11.66 -4.40
N ALA A 211 -0.27 12.11 -4.13
CA ALA A 211 -1.45 11.26 -3.99
C ALA A 211 -1.70 10.37 -5.23
N GLN A 212 -1.48 10.89 -6.44
CA GLN A 212 -1.66 10.10 -7.66
C GLN A 212 -0.61 8.99 -7.76
N ARG A 213 0.67 9.32 -7.50
CA ARG A 213 1.76 8.33 -7.49
C ARG A 213 1.55 7.26 -6.42
N GLN A 214 1.14 7.69 -5.22
CA GLN A 214 0.83 6.78 -4.12
C GLN A 214 -0.28 5.81 -4.50
N GLU A 215 -1.38 6.28 -5.09
CA GLU A 215 -2.48 5.42 -5.52
C GLU A 215 -2.03 4.40 -6.58
N LEU A 216 -1.22 4.82 -7.56
CA LEU A 216 -0.64 3.89 -8.55
C LEU A 216 0.23 2.81 -7.89
N CYS A 217 1.08 3.20 -6.94
CA CYS A 217 1.91 2.24 -6.20
C CYS A 217 1.08 1.31 -5.33
N ILE A 218 0.02 1.79 -4.67
CA ILE A 218 -0.90 0.96 -3.88
C ILE A 218 -1.55 -0.08 -4.80
N GLN A 219 -2.08 0.34 -5.96
CA GLN A 219 -2.71 -0.56 -6.91
C GLN A 219 -1.72 -1.61 -7.43
N LEU A 220 -0.50 -1.21 -7.79
CA LEU A 220 0.57 -2.10 -8.21
C LEU A 220 0.90 -3.14 -7.15
N LEU A 221 1.19 -2.70 -5.92
CA LEU A 221 1.63 -3.56 -4.81
C LEU A 221 0.54 -4.54 -4.37
N LEU A 222 -0.71 -4.08 -4.35
CA LEU A 222 -1.84 -4.94 -4.03
C LEU A 222 -2.14 -5.93 -5.17
N GLY A 223 -1.88 -5.54 -6.43
CA GLY A 223 -2.03 -6.39 -7.61
C GLY A 223 -0.95 -7.48 -7.70
N CYS A 224 0.31 -7.12 -7.49
CA CYS A 224 1.42 -8.08 -7.49
C CYS A 224 1.49 -8.92 -6.21
N GLY A 225 0.83 -8.47 -5.14
CA GLY A 225 0.82 -9.15 -3.85
C GLY A 225 2.15 -9.11 -3.11
N LYS A 226 3.06 -8.20 -3.47
CA LYS A 226 4.41 -8.05 -2.89
C LYS A 226 4.57 -6.71 -2.15
N PRO A 227 3.81 -6.46 -1.07
CA PRO A 227 3.97 -5.24 -0.27
C PRO A 227 5.34 -5.15 0.40
N GLU A 228 6.06 -6.27 0.56
CA GLU A 228 7.44 -6.27 1.05
C GLU A 228 8.43 -5.53 0.13
N ALA A 229 8.07 -5.19 -1.11
CA ALA A 229 8.92 -4.37 -1.99
C ALA A 229 9.19 -2.97 -1.43
N LEU A 230 8.32 -2.48 -0.55
CA LEU A 230 8.55 -1.26 0.22
C LEU A 230 9.68 -1.41 1.24
N LEU A 231 10.05 -2.63 1.59
CA LEU A 231 11.06 -2.96 2.59
C LEU A 231 12.31 -3.58 1.92
N PRO A 232 13.52 -3.29 2.41
CA PRO A 232 13.90 -2.18 3.28
C PRO A 232 13.89 -0.84 2.54
N ARG A 233 13.88 0.28 3.28
CA ARG A 233 13.89 1.65 2.72
C ARG A 233 15.09 1.96 1.81
N SER A 234 16.20 1.23 1.93
CA SER A 234 17.46 1.53 1.22
C SER A 234 17.30 1.65 -0.29
N GLY A 235 16.42 0.86 -0.92
CA GLY A 235 16.16 0.92 -2.35
C GLY A 235 15.12 1.97 -2.79
N LEU A 236 14.54 2.73 -1.85
CA LEU A 236 13.52 3.76 -2.08
C LEU A 236 13.93 5.11 -1.47
N SER A 237 15.23 5.36 -1.34
CA SER A 237 15.79 6.59 -0.75
C SER A 237 15.43 7.87 -1.53
N HIS A 238 15.10 7.74 -2.81
CA HIS A 238 14.63 8.84 -3.66
C HIS A 238 13.22 9.33 -3.27
N ILE A 239 12.47 8.56 -2.47
CA ILE A 239 11.15 8.95 -1.94
C ILE A 239 11.35 9.73 -0.64
N ALA A 240 10.78 10.93 -0.58
CA ALA A 240 10.76 11.73 0.63
C ALA A 240 10.22 10.94 1.83
N GLU A 241 10.80 11.14 3.02
CA GLU A 241 10.44 10.36 4.20
C GLU A 241 8.96 10.48 4.58
N ALA A 242 8.38 11.68 4.42
CA ALA A 242 6.96 11.92 4.65
C ALA A 242 6.08 11.10 3.70
N ASP A 243 6.34 11.16 2.39
CA ASP A 243 5.58 10.44 1.37
C ASP A 243 5.71 8.92 1.52
N TYR A 244 6.90 8.44 1.88
CA TYR A 244 7.15 7.02 2.12
C TYR A 244 6.38 6.51 3.34
N ARG A 245 6.36 7.26 4.45
CA ARG A 245 5.55 6.90 5.63
C ARG A 245 4.06 6.89 5.29
N GLU A 246 3.59 7.89 4.53
CA GLU A 246 2.19 7.93 4.09
C GLU A 246 1.84 6.73 3.20
N LEU A 247 2.73 6.37 2.28
CA LEU A 247 2.56 5.18 1.43
C LEU A 247 2.47 3.90 2.27
N LEU A 248 3.35 3.72 3.27
CA LEU A 248 3.30 2.57 4.18
C LEU A 248 1.97 2.49 4.93
N ARG A 249 1.47 3.63 5.46
CA ARG A 249 0.16 3.71 6.14
C ARG A 249 -1.01 3.38 5.21
N ALA A 250 -0.97 3.90 3.97
CA ALA A 250 -2.04 3.68 3.01
C ALA A 250 -2.09 2.20 2.56
N VAL A 251 -0.93 1.60 2.26
CA VAL A 251 -0.83 0.19 1.88
C VAL A 251 -1.24 -0.72 3.05
N SER A 252 -0.80 -0.43 4.27
CA SER A 252 -1.13 -1.23 5.45
C SER A 252 -2.64 -1.22 5.74
N SER A 253 -3.30 -0.05 5.66
CA SER A 253 -4.75 0.08 5.83
C SER A 253 -5.53 -0.77 4.82
N ARG A 254 -5.13 -0.74 3.54
CA ARG A 254 -5.77 -1.55 2.48
C ARG A 254 -5.51 -3.04 2.64
N LEU A 255 -4.33 -3.44 3.11
CA LEU A 255 -4.01 -4.84 3.40
C LEU A 255 -4.81 -5.38 4.59
N ALA A 256 -4.96 -4.58 5.66
CA ALA A 256 -5.79 -4.93 6.80
C ALA A 256 -7.25 -5.16 6.37
N GLY A 257 -7.82 -4.28 5.54
CA GLY A 257 -9.16 -4.45 4.98
C GLY A 257 -9.33 -5.69 4.08
N LYS A 258 -8.24 -6.23 3.51
CA LYS A 258 -8.23 -7.47 2.73
C LYS A 258 -7.91 -8.73 3.56
N GLY A 259 -7.81 -8.61 4.88
CA GLY A 259 -7.49 -9.74 5.78
C GLY A 259 -6.02 -10.17 5.77
N ARG A 260 -5.10 -9.31 5.29
CA ARG A 260 -3.65 -9.57 5.27
C ARG A 260 -2.93 -8.85 6.43
N ALA A 261 -3.42 -9.05 7.66
CA ALA A 261 -2.98 -8.29 8.83
C ALA A 261 -1.48 -8.45 9.16
N SER A 262 -0.90 -9.64 8.99
CA SER A 262 0.54 -9.85 9.26
C SER A 262 1.44 -9.01 8.35
N GLN A 263 1.07 -8.85 7.08
CA GLN A 263 1.80 -7.98 6.14
C GLN A 263 1.61 -6.51 6.52
N ALA A 264 0.38 -6.10 6.85
CA ALA A 264 0.08 -4.74 7.30
C ALA A 264 0.86 -4.36 8.57
N ALA A 265 0.95 -5.27 9.55
CA ALA A 265 1.68 -5.06 10.80
C ALA A 265 3.19 -4.81 10.55
N ARG A 266 3.81 -5.57 9.65
CA ARG A 266 5.22 -5.38 9.28
C ARG A 266 5.47 -4.00 8.68
N LEU A 267 4.58 -3.51 7.82
CA LEU A 267 4.71 -2.17 7.23
C LEU A 267 4.55 -1.06 8.28
N LEU A 268 3.59 -1.21 9.21
CA LEU A 268 3.39 -0.23 10.28
C LEU A 268 4.54 -0.20 11.28
N TYR A 269 5.15 -1.36 11.55
CA TYR A 269 6.36 -1.46 12.37
C TYR A 269 7.52 -0.69 11.74
N GLU A 270 7.77 -0.88 10.44
CA GLU A 270 8.81 -0.11 9.72
C GLU A 270 8.48 1.39 9.68
N ALA A 271 7.20 1.75 9.51
CA ALA A 271 6.77 3.14 9.49
C ALA A 271 6.96 3.85 10.84
N ARG A 272 7.23 3.11 11.93
CA ARG A 272 7.23 3.56 13.33
C ARG A 272 5.87 4.13 13.76
N GLU A 273 4.79 3.59 13.20
CA GLU A 273 3.41 3.97 13.49
C GLU A 273 2.85 3.11 14.64
N HIS A 274 3.40 3.30 15.84
CA HIS A 274 3.12 2.44 17.00
C HIS A 274 1.63 2.40 17.34
N ARG A 275 0.93 3.53 17.26
CA ARG A 275 -0.51 3.63 17.54
C ARG A 275 -1.38 2.83 16.57
N GLN A 276 -1.07 2.88 15.27
CA GLN A 276 -1.85 2.12 14.28
C GLN A 276 -1.53 0.63 14.38
N LEU A 277 -0.27 0.29 14.65
CA LEU A 277 0.16 -1.08 14.88
C LEU A 277 -0.53 -1.68 16.11
N SER A 278 -0.61 -0.94 17.21
CA SER A 278 -1.27 -1.42 18.43
C SER A 278 -2.76 -1.71 18.21
N ALA A 279 -3.46 -0.82 17.50
CA ALA A 279 -4.87 -1.01 17.16
C ALA A 279 -5.09 -2.26 16.29
N LEU A 280 -4.22 -2.48 15.29
CA LEU A 280 -4.27 -3.66 14.43
C LEU A 280 -4.01 -4.95 15.24
N LEU A 281 -3.00 -4.96 16.10
CA LEU A 281 -2.68 -6.12 16.94
C LEU A 281 -3.80 -6.43 17.95
N VAL A 282 -4.44 -5.41 18.53
CA VAL A 282 -5.60 -5.57 19.42
C VAL A 282 -6.76 -6.27 18.70
N ALA A 283 -7.07 -5.86 17.48
CA ALA A 283 -8.12 -6.48 16.68
C ALA A 283 -7.83 -7.95 16.36
N GLU A 284 -6.60 -8.26 15.92
CA GLU A 284 -6.18 -9.62 15.59
C GLU A 284 -6.11 -10.55 16.82
N LEU A 285 -5.55 -10.07 17.94
CA LEU A 285 -5.49 -10.83 19.20
C LEU A 285 -6.89 -11.12 19.75
N SER A 286 -7.77 -10.11 19.75
CA SER A 286 -9.17 -10.29 20.16
C SER A 286 -9.89 -11.33 19.30
N ALA A 287 -9.69 -11.29 17.98
CA ALA A 287 -10.26 -12.26 17.05
C ALA A 287 -9.73 -13.68 17.31
N ASN A 288 -8.43 -13.84 17.57
CA ASN A 288 -7.82 -15.13 17.88
C ASN A 288 -8.33 -15.72 19.20
N ILE A 289 -8.43 -14.92 20.26
CA ILE A 289 -8.99 -15.36 21.55
C ILE A 289 -10.45 -15.80 21.35
N ALA A 290 -11.27 -14.99 20.67
CA ALA A 290 -12.66 -15.33 20.40
C ALA A 290 -12.83 -16.58 19.52
N ALA A 291 -11.89 -16.83 18.59
CA ALA A 291 -11.88 -18.05 17.79
C ALA A 291 -11.52 -19.29 18.62
N ALA A 292 -10.54 -19.18 19.53
CA ALA A 292 -10.19 -20.24 20.47
C ALA A 292 -11.38 -20.60 21.39
N ALA A 293 -12.11 -19.60 21.89
CA ALA A 293 -13.29 -19.80 22.75
C ALA A 293 -14.39 -20.65 22.09
N ARG A 294 -14.60 -20.50 20.77
CA ARG A 294 -15.67 -21.18 20.04
C ARG A 294 -15.38 -22.65 19.73
N GLY A 295 -14.17 -23.14 20.03
CA GLY A 295 -13.76 -24.49 19.61
C GLY A 295 -13.74 -24.67 18.10
N THR A 296 -13.92 -23.59 17.32
CA THR A 296 -13.71 -23.53 15.89
C THR A 296 -12.20 -23.55 15.67
N ASN A 297 -11.60 -24.72 15.87
CA ASN A 297 -10.23 -25.00 15.53
C ASN A 297 -10.28 -25.54 14.09
N PRO A 298 -10.02 -24.74 13.05
CA PRO A 298 -9.96 -25.27 11.70
C PRO A 298 -8.64 -26.06 11.61
N ALA A 299 -8.69 -27.36 11.85
CA ALA A 299 -7.60 -28.32 11.63
C ALA A 299 -6.19 -27.96 12.19
N ALA A 300 -5.76 -28.73 13.19
CA ALA A 300 -4.37 -29.15 13.46
C ALA A 300 -3.20 -28.16 13.22
N GLY A 301 -2.54 -27.73 14.30
CA GLY A 301 -1.16 -27.21 14.29
C GLY A 301 -1.00 -25.76 13.83
N ASP A 302 -1.14 -25.51 12.53
CA ASP A 302 -0.67 -24.28 11.89
C ASP A 302 -1.42 -23.01 12.34
N ALA A 303 -2.70 -23.11 12.69
CA ALA A 303 -3.48 -21.97 13.19
C ALA A 303 -3.08 -21.58 14.62
N ALA A 304 -2.88 -22.56 15.49
CA ALA A 304 -2.44 -22.35 16.86
C ALA A 304 -1.00 -21.82 16.91
N GLU A 305 -0.11 -22.37 16.07
CA GLU A 305 1.27 -21.88 15.95
C GLU A 305 1.33 -20.43 15.45
N ARG A 306 0.49 -20.07 14.45
CA ARG A 306 0.36 -18.68 13.99
C ARG A 306 -0.16 -17.74 15.08
N ALA A 307 -1.14 -18.17 15.87
CA ALA A 307 -1.68 -17.38 16.98
C ALA A 307 -0.61 -17.16 18.06
N ALA A 308 0.10 -18.21 18.47
CA ALA A 308 1.20 -18.13 19.43
C ALA A 308 2.33 -17.22 18.91
N ARG A 309 2.66 -17.31 17.62
CA ARG A 309 3.64 -16.42 16.99
C ARG A 309 3.20 -14.96 17.02
N LEU A 310 1.93 -14.68 16.71
CA LEU A 310 1.37 -13.33 16.80
C LEU A 310 1.45 -12.78 18.23
N CYS A 311 1.08 -13.58 19.24
CA CYS A 311 1.20 -13.20 20.65
C CYS A 311 2.64 -12.86 21.03
N ALA A 312 3.60 -13.70 20.63
CA ALA A 312 5.02 -13.48 20.90
C ALA A 312 5.58 -12.22 20.22
N ASP A 313 5.27 -12.02 18.93
CA ASP A 313 5.70 -10.84 18.17
C ASP A 313 5.04 -9.56 18.73
N ALA A 314 3.76 -9.61 19.12
CA ALA A 314 3.07 -8.50 19.76
C ALA A 314 3.64 -8.17 21.16
N ALA A 315 4.05 -9.18 21.93
CA ALA A 315 4.71 -8.98 23.22
C ALA A 315 6.14 -8.42 23.07
N ALA A 316 6.86 -8.77 22.01
CA ALA A 316 8.15 -8.16 21.68
C ALA A 316 7.98 -6.67 21.33
N PHE A 317 7.04 -6.35 20.43
CA PHE A 317 6.68 -4.98 20.08
C PHE A 317 6.26 -4.15 21.30
N ALA A 318 5.37 -4.69 22.16
CA ALA A 318 4.89 -4.01 23.36
C ALA A 318 6.02 -3.62 24.33
N ARG A 319 7.06 -4.45 24.43
CA ARG A 319 8.25 -4.15 25.25
C ARG A 319 9.09 -3.05 24.61
N GLU A 320 9.42 -3.20 23.33
CA GLU A 320 10.18 -2.18 22.58
C GLU A 320 9.48 -0.81 22.61
N TRP A 321 8.16 -0.78 22.46
CA TRP A 321 7.39 0.46 22.47
C TRP A 321 7.44 1.15 23.85
N ARG A 322 7.33 0.39 24.95
CA ARG A 322 7.49 0.94 26.32
C ARG A 322 8.88 1.51 26.57
N ASP A 323 9.90 0.83 26.05
CA ASP A 323 11.30 1.26 26.21
C ASP A 323 11.61 2.50 25.36
N SER A 324 11.02 2.59 24.17
CA SER A 324 11.27 3.67 23.20
C SER A 324 10.46 4.94 23.51
N ASP A 325 9.17 4.80 23.80
CA ASP A 325 8.27 5.91 24.15
C ASP A 325 7.28 5.51 25.27
N PRO A 326 7.68 5.64 26.55
CA PRO A 326 6.84 5.23 27.66
C PRO A 326 5.57 6.07 27.81
N LYS A 327 5.60 7.34 27.37
CA LYS A 327 4.45 8.24 27.50
C LYS A 327 3.36 7.84 26.51
N GLU A 328 3.73 7.67 25.24
CA GLU A 328 2.78 7.24 24.20
C GLU A 328 2.24 5.83 24.49
N ALA A 329 3.12 4.90 24.89
CA ALA A 329 2.74 3.55 25.26
C ALA A 329 1.73 3.52 26.42
N SER A 330 1.92 4.35 27.44
CA SER A 330 0.97 4.45 28.55
C SER A 330 -0.39 5.02 28.14
N ALA A 331 -0.41 6.00 27.23
CA ALA A 331 -1.63 6.68 26.80
C ALA A 331 -2.48 5.86 25.82
N HIS A 332 -1.84 5.04 24.97
CA HIS A 332 -2.51 4.36 23.85
C HIS A 332 -2.33 2.83 23.84
N GLY A 333 -1.42 2.29 24.64
CA GLY A 333 -1.10 0.86 24.68
C GLY A 333 -1.94 0.04 25.65
N ALA A 334 -2.74 0.66 26.53
CA ALA A 334 -3.51 -0.04 27.57
C ALA A 334 -4.34 -1.23 27.04
N PRO A 335 -5.10 -1.13 25.93
CA PRO A 335 -5.87 -2.26 25.39
C PRO A 335 -4.99 -3.42 24.92
N LEU A 336 -3.85 -3.12 24.29
CA LEU A 336 -2.89 -4.13 23.83
C LEU A 336 -2.26 -4.86 25.01
N PHE A 337 -1.86 -4.13 26.05
CA PHE A 337 -1.27 -4.72 27.24
C PHE A 337 -2.25 -5.62 27.99
N ALA A 338 -3.51 -5.19 28.14
CA ALA A 338 -4.56 -6.00 28.76
C ALA A 338 -4.77 -7.30 27.97
N LEU A 339 -4.93 -7.23 26.65
CA LEU A 339 -5.09 -8.43 25.81
C LEU A 339 -3.87 -9.35 25.84
N LEU A 340 -2.65 -8.82 25.87
CA LEU A 340 -1.44 -9.63 25.99
C LEU A 340 -1.38 -10.37 27.33
N SER A 341 -1.72 -9.70 28.44
CA SER A 341 -1.78 -10.32 29.76
C SER A 341 -2.83 -11.44 29.81
N ILE A 342 -3.99 -11.22 29.19
CA ILE A 342 -5.05 -12.22 29.06
C ILE A 342 -4.58 -13.41 28.20
N ALA A 343 -4.05 -13.14 27.01
CA ALA A 343 -3.57 -14.18 26.09
C ALA A 343 -2.48 -15.06 26.73
N GLN A 344 -1.51 -14.45 27.40
CA GLN A 344 -0.44 -15.16 28.11
C GLN A 344 -0.96 -16.04 29.26
N LEU A 345 -2.03 -15.64 29.95
CA LEU A 345 -2.66 -16.46 30.97
C LEU A 345 -3.40 -17.65 30.34
N LEU A 346 -4.14 -17.41 29.25
CA LEU A 346 -4.89 -18.45 28.54
C LEU A 346 -3.96 -19.52 27.95
N GLU A 347 -2.89 -19.11 27.25
CA GLU A 347 -1.87 -20.03 26.72
C GLU A 347 -1.20 -20.84 27.84
N GLY A 348 -0.86 -20.18 28.95
CA GLY A 348 -0.28 -20.85 30.10
C GLY A 348 -1.23 -21.86 30.75
N ALA A 349 -2.51 -21.54 30.83
CA ALA A 349 -3.54 -22.45 31.33
C ALA A 349 -3.75 -23.65 30.39
N GLU A 350 -3.70 -23.45 29.07
CA GLU A 350 -3.76 -24.55 28.10
C GLU A 350 -2.56 -25.49 28.22
N ALA A 351 -1.34 -24.93 28.32
CA ALA A 351 -0.12 -25.71 28.55
C ALA A 351 -0.20 -26.51 29.86
N TRP A 352 -0.72 -25.89 30.93
CA TRP A 352 -0.98 -26.58 32.19
C TRP A 352 -2.00 -27.71 32.02
N ARG A 353 -3.16 -27.48 31.38
CA ARG A 353 -4.16 -28.52 31.10
C ARG A 353 -3.58 -29.69 30.32
N ALA A 354 -2.72 -29.42 29.33
CA ALA A 354 -2.05 -30.45 28.54
C ALA A 354 -1.08 -31.28 29.39
N ALA A 355 -0.27 -30.63 30.23
CA ALA A 355 0.63 -31.30 31.15
C ALA A 355 -0.13 -32.14 32.20
N SER A 356 -1.24 -31.63 32.73
CA SER A 356 -2.08 -32.33 33.71
C SER A 356 -2.76 -33.59 33.17
N LYS A 357 -3.08 -33.65 31.87
CA LYS A 357 -3.67 -34.85 31.22
C LYS A 357 -2.66 -35.99 31.02
N GLY A 358 -1.36 -35.69 30.97
CA GLY A 358 -0.29 -36.67 30.72
C GLY A 358 0.23 -37.40 31.96
N LEU A 359 -0.25 -37.04 33.17
CA LEU A 359 0.21 -37.63 34.42
C LEU A 359 -0.54 -38.95 34.72
N PRO A 360 0.17 -40.08 34.95
CA PRO A 360 -0.45 -41.35 35.28
C PRO A 360 -1.13 -41.27 36.66
N ALA A 361 -2.39 -41.70 36.74
CA ALA A 361 -3.22 -41.66 37.95
C ALA A 361 -2.71 -42.51 39.14
N ALA A 362 -1.59 -43.23 38.98
CA ALA A 362 -1.12 -44.28 39.90
C ALA A 362 0.38 -44.20 40.25
N GLY A 363 0.98 -43.00 40.28
CA GLY A 363 2.31 -42.77 40.86
C GLY A 363 2.27 -42.35 42.34
N PRO A 364 3.38 -42.40 43.10
CA PRO A 364 3.42 -41.93 44.48
C PRO A 364 2.99 -40.45 44.54
N ARG A 365 1.83 -40.21 45.18
CA ARG A 365 1.07 -38.94 45.17
C ARG A 365 1.93 -37.68 45.39
N GLY A 366 3.02 -37.76 46.15
CA GLY A 366 3.87 -36.60 46.44
C GLY A 366 4.71 -36.05 45.27
N ALA A 367 5.10 -36.87 44.29
CA ALA A 367 6.01 -36.43 43.20
C ALA A 367 5.25 -35.88 41.99
N THR A 368 4.10 -36.48 41.67
CA THR A 368 3.19 -36.03 40.60
C THR A 368 2.52 -34.70 40.95
N ASP A 369 2.21 -34.48 42.23
CA ASP A 369 1.62 -33.24 42.72
C ASP A 369 2.63 -32.07 42.66
N ALA A 370 3.91 -32.30 42.95
CA ALA A 370 4.94 -31.27 42.90
C ALA A 370 5.22 -30.75 41.47
N ILE A 371 5.21 -31.63 40.47
CA ILE A 371 5.47 -31.30 39.06
C ILE A 371 4.29 -30.53 38.45
N ALA A 372 3.05 -30.85 38.83
CA ALA A 372 1.85 -30.12 38.38
C ALA A 372 1.65 -28.78 39.13
N MET A 373 2.19 -28.62 40.34
CA MET A 373 1.98 -27.43 41.18
C MET A 373 2.88 -26.24 40.81
N GLN A 374 4.10 -26.47 40.30
CA GLN A 374 4.96 -25.36 39.84
C GLN A 374 4.32 -24.51 38.73
N PRO A 375 3.83 -25.07 37.61
CA PRO A 375 3.18 -24.28 36.57
C PRO A 375 1.89 -23.61 37.06
N LEU A 376 1.13 -24.26 37.96
CA LEU A 376 -0.07 -23.68 38.55
C LEU A 376 0.23 -22.44 39.41
N SER A 377 1.26 -22.50 40.25
CA SER A 377 1.66 -21.35 41.09
C SER A 377 2.05 -20.12 40.28
N ALA A 378 2.75 -20.30 39.15
CA ALA A 378 3.10 -19.20 38.25
C ALA A 378 1.87 -18.59 37.55
N LEU A 379 0.84 -19.38 37.25
CA LEU A 379 -0.41 -18.88 36.68
C LEU A 379 -1.23 -18.11 37.70
N LEU A 380 -1.26 -18.55 38.96
CA LEU A 380 -1.97 -17.86 40.03
C LEU A 380 -1.36 -16.49 40.34
N VAL A 381 -0.03 -16.36 40.32
CA VAL A 381 0.66 -15.06 40.42
C VAL A 381 0.22 -14.11 39.28
N ARG A 382 -0.06 -14.65 38.08
CA ARG A 382 -0.59 -13.83 36.98
C ARG A 382 -2.05 -13.43 37.20
N VAL A 383 -2.87 -14.27 37.82
CA VAL A 383 -4.24 -13.91 38.21
C VAL A 383 -4.23 -12.80 39.26
N GLU A 384 -3.32 -12.85 40.23
CA GLU A 384 -3.10 -11.79 41.20
C GLU A 384 -2.67 -10.49 40.50
N ALA A 385 -1.70 -10.54 39.59
CA ALA A 385 -1.26 -9.36 38.82
C ALA A 385 -2.37 -8.74 37.96
N LEU A 386 -3.28 -9.55 37.40
CA LEU A 386 -4.46 -9.05 36.68
C LEU A 386 -5.47 -8.37 37.63
N SER A 387 -5.55 -8.84 38.87
CA SER A 387 -6.40 -8.24 39.90
C SER A 387 -5.82 -6.90 40.38
N GLU A 388 -4.50 -6.84 40.60
CA GLU A 388 -3.78 -5.60 40.91
C GLU A 388 -3.85 -4.56 39.78
N ALA A 389 -3.90 -5.01 38.52
CA ALA A 389 -4.12 -4.15 37.36
C ALA A 389 -5.57 -3.64 37.23
N GLY A 390 -6.47 -4.03 38.13
CA GLY A 390 -7.88 -3.63 38.12
C GLY A 390 -8.73 -4.32 37.04
N LEU A 391 -8.21 -5.36 36.38
CA LEU A 391 -8.94 -6.10 35.36
C LEU A 391 -9.90 -7.14 35.96
N LEU A 392 -9.58 -7.68 37.14
CA LEU A 392 -10.39 -8.69 37.83
C LEU A 392 -10.60 -8.29 39.29
N PRO A 393 -11.77 -8.55 39.89
CA PRO A 393 -11.97 -8.31 41.32
C PRO A 393 -11.26 -9.39 42.15
N ALA A 394 -10.51 -8.98 43.18
CA ALA A 394 -9.92 -9.89 44.15
C ALA A 394 -10.92 -10.28 45.25
N SER A 395 -11.90 -9.42 45.52
CA SER A 395 -12.90 -9.59 46.58
C SER A 395 -14.30 -9.17 46.13
N LEU A 396 -15.34 -9.62 46.87
CA LEU A 396 -16.73 -9.29 46.55
C LEU A 396 -17.02 -7.78 46.59
N ALA A 397 -16.27 -7.02 47.40
CA ALA A 397 -16.41 -5.58 47.53
C ALA A 397 -15.90 -4.82 46.29
N GLU A 398 -15.00 -5.41 45.52
CA GLU A 398 -14.39 -4.79 44.32
C GLU A 398 -15.19 -5.06 43.05
N VAL A 399 -16.21 -5.93 43.10
CA VAL A 399 -16.95 -6.38 41.91
C VAL A 399 -17.60 -5.20 41.18
N GLU A 400 -18.23 -4.27 41.90
CA GLU A 400 -18.89 -3.11 41.28
C GLU A 400 -17.88 -2.18 40.59
N ALA A 401 -16.72 -1.95 41.22
CA ALA A 401 -15.65 -1.14 40.64
C ALA A 401 -15.06 -1.82 39.40
N ALA A 402 -14.80 -3.13 39.46
CA ALA A 402 -14.33 -3.91 38.33
C ALA A 402 -15.35 -3.93 37.17
N GLN A 403 -16.66 -3.97 37.46
CA GLN A 403 -17.70 -3.86 36.43
C GLN A 403 -17.73 -2.48 35.77
N ALA A 404 -17.51 -1.40 36.55
CA ALA A 404 -17.40 -0.05 36.00
C ALA A 404 -16.20 0.07 35.07
N GLU A 405 -15.04 -0.43 35.49
CA GLU A 405 -13.81 -0.45 34.69
C GLU A 405 -13.97 -1.30 33.42
N TYR A 406 -14.58 -2.49 33.53
CA TYR A 406 -14.91 -3.35 32.40
C TYR A 406 -15.75 -2.62 31.34
N ARG A 407 -16.72 -1.79 31.74
CA ARG A 407 -17.55 -1.03 30.81
C ARG A 407 -16.77 0.04 30.05
N LEU A 408 -15.67 0.56 30.61
CA LEU A 408 -14.80 1.53 29.96
C LEU A 408 -13.84 0.87 28.96
N GLN A 409 -13.65 -0.45 29.02
CA GLN A 409 -12.74 -1.16 28.12
C GLN A 409 -13.28 -1.22 26.67
N PRO A 410 -12.37 -1.15 25.66
CA PRO A 410 -12.74 -1.32 24.26
C PRO A 410 -13.47 -2.65 24.01
N PRO A 411 -14.39 -2.71 23.02
CA PRO A 411 -15.16 -3.92 22.73
C PRO A 411 -14.26 -5.13 22.39
N GLU A 412 -13.10 -4.89 21.80
CA GLU A 412 -12.10 -5.91 21.47
C GLU A 412 -11.57 -6.60 22.74
N VAL A 413 -11.30 -5.83 23.79
CA VAL A 413 -10.82 -6.34 25.08
C VAL A 413 -11.95 -7.07 25.80
N ARG A 414 -13.15 -6.47 25.84
CA ARG A 414 -14.34 -7.04 26.50
C ARG A 414 -14.73 -8.43 26.00
N ARG A 415 -14.45 -8.75 24.72
CA ARG A 415 -14.70 -10.08 24.13
C ARG A 415 -13.84 -11.19 24.75
N ALA A 416 -12.68 -10.87 25.34
CA ALA A 416 -11.79 -11.86 25.93
C ALA A 416 -12.18 -12.24 27.38
N PHE A 417 -12.95 -11.39 28.05
CA PHE A 417 -13.29 -11.54 29.46
C PHE A 417 -14.07 -12.81 29.83
N PRO A 418 -15.07 -13.29 29.06
CA PRO A 418 -15.78 -14.52 29.42
C PRO A 418 -14.85 -15.73 29.54
N GLN A 419 -13.88 -15.86 28.63
CA GLN A 419 -12.91 -16.95 28.66
C GLN A 419 -11.85 -16.76 29.75
N LEU A 420 -11.49 -15.51 30.05
CA LEU A 420 -10.63 -15.16 31.18
C LEU A 420 -11.27 -15.59 32.51
N VAL A 421 -12.50 -15.18 32.78
CA VAL A 421 -13.22 -15.49 34.03
C VAL A 421 -13.33 -17.00 34.21
N GLU A 422 -13.72 -17.73 33.17
CA GLU A 422 -13.78 -19.18 33.21
C GLU A 422 -12.42 -19.82 33.57
N THR A 423 -11.34 -19.36 32.92
CA THR A 423 -10.00 -19.89 33.18
C THR A 423 -9.51 -19.55 34.58
N CYS A 424 -9.78 -18.34 35.08
CA CYS A 424 -9.41 -17.95 36.45
C CYS A 424 -10.11 -18.81 37.49
N VAL A 425 -11.42 -19.07 37.33
CA VAL A 425 -12.17 -19.95 38.26
C VAL A 425 -11.64 -21.39 38.20
N GLU A 426 -11.28 -21.89 37.01
CA GLU A 426 -10.65 -23.22 36.86
C GLU A 426 -9.33 -23.32 37.64
N LEU A 427 -8.46 -22.30 37.52
CA LEU A 427 -7.17 -22.27 38.19
C LEU A 427 -7.32 -22.18 39.72
N LEU A 428 -8.26 -21.36 40.21
CA LEU A 428 -8.59 -21.30 41.64
C LEU A 428 -9.16 -22.62 42.15
N HIS A 429 -9.98 -23.31 41.34
CA HIS A 429 -10.47 -24.65 41.65
C HIS A 429 -9.35 -25.68 41.73
N ALA A 430 -8.43 -25.67 40.78
CA ALA A 430 -7.25 -26.53 40.81
C ALA A 430 -6.40 -26.29 42.07
N GLN A 431 -6.22 -25.02 42.46
CA GLN A 431 -5.52 -24.65 43.69
C GLN A 431 -6.24 -25.18 44.93
N HIS A 432 -7.56 -25.03 45.00
CA HIS A 432 -8.38 -25.53 46.09
C HIS A 432 -8.25 -27.05 46.23
N VAL A 433 -8.38 -27.80 45.13
CA VAL A 433 -8.24 -29.26 45.11
C VAL A 433 -6.83 -29.69 45.55
N ALA A 434 -5.79 -29.02 45.07
CA ALA A 434 -4.42 -29.32 45.45
C ALA A 434 -4.16 -29.09 46.95
N LEU A 435 -4.65 -27.97 47.50
CA LEU A 435 -4.57 -27.69 48.93
C LEU A 435 -5.38 -28.69 49.77
N ARG A 436 -6.55 -29.11 49.28
CA ARG A 436 -7.39 -30.14 49.92
C ARG A 436 -6.67 -31.48 50.00
N ASN A 437 -6.04 -31.89 48.89
CA ASN A 437 -5.29 -33.15 48.83
C ASN A 437 -4.03 -33.11 49.71
N ALA A 438 -3.34 -31.97 49.79
CA ALA A 438 -2.19 -31.78 50.67
C ALA A 438 -2.56 -31.88 52.17
N ARG A 439 -3.80 -31.53 52.55
CA ARG A 439 -4.32 -31.68 53.92
C ARG A 439 -4.59 -33.13 54.34
N CYS A 440 -4.78 -34.04 53.39
CA CYS A 440 -4.97 -35.46 53.66
C CYS A 440 -3.64 -36.18 54.02
N ALA A 441 -2.50 -35.50 53.94
CA ALA A 441 -1.23 -35.95 54.50
C ALA A 441 -1.13 -35.56 55.98
N PRO A 442 -0.54 -36.40 56.86
CA PRO A 442 -0.47 -36.10 58.29
C PRO A 442 0.36 -34.84 58.54
N MET A 443 -0.30 -33.74 58.91
CA MET A 443 0.31 -32.42 59.13
C MET A 443 0.04 -31.91 60.56
N PRO A 444 0.97 -31.14 61.17
CA PRO A 444 0.79 -30.57 62.49
C PRO A 444 -0.26 -29.45 62.53
N ALA A 445 -0.97 -29.34 63.68
CA ALA A 445 -2.17 -28.51 63.86
C ALA A 445 -2.03 -27.02 63.51
N ALA A 446 -0.83 -26.43 63.61
CA ALA A 446 -0.58 -25.03 63.27
C ALA A 446 -0.66 -24.72 61.76
N ALA A 447 -0.41 -25.71 60.90
CA ALA A 447 -0.58 -25.60 59.45
C ALA A 447 -2.07 -25.63 59.04
N GLY A 448 -2.92 -26.25 59.87
CA GLY A 448 -4.37 -26.33 59.65
C GLY A 448 -5.06 -24.97 59.65
N ALA A 449 -4.67 -24.05 60.54
CA ALA A 449 -5.27 -22.72 60.65
C ALA A 449 -4.90 -21.79 59.47
N ARG A 450 -3.63 -21.76 59.04
CA ARG A 450 -3.17 -21.00 57.86
C ARG A 450 -3.74 -21.53 56.55
N ALA A 451 -3.95 -22.84 56.45
CA ALA A 451 -4.64 -23.43 55.30
C ALA A 451 -6.12 -23.01 55.28
N GLY A 452 -6.79 -22.91 56.44
CA GLY A 452 -8.19 -22.48 56.55
C GLY A 452 -8.45 -21.07 56.04
N THR A 453 -7.55 -20.12 56.33
CA THR A 453 -7.62 -18.75 55.78
C THR A 453 -7.38 -18.72 54.26
N GLY A 454 -6.53 -19.60 53.75
CA GLY A 454 -6.28 -19.74 52.31
C GLY A 454 -7.49 -20.27 51.54
N PHE A 455 -8.18 -21.29 52.07
CA PHE A 455 -9.41 -21.81 51.44
C PHE A 455 -10.52 -20.78 51.37
N ALA A 456 -10.72 -20.01 52.45
CA ALA A 456 -11.71 -18.94 52.49
C ALA A 456 -11.38 -17.82 51.48
N ALA A 457 -10.10 -17.45 51.34
CA ALA A 457 -9.66 -16.44 50.38
C ALA A 457 -9.85 -16.89 48.92
N ILE A 458 -9.44 -18.11 48.57
CA ILE A 458 -9.61 -18.67 47.22
C ILE A 458 -11.09 -18.74 46.85
N ARG A 459 -11.93 -19.16 47.80
CA ARG A 459 -13.38 -19.23 47.61
C ARG A 459 -13.99 -17.84 47.43
N ALA A 460 -13.64 -16.88 48.29
CA ALA A 460 -14.16 -15.51 48.19
C ALA A 460 -13.79 -14.86 46.84
N GLN A 461 -12.57 -15.10 46.34
CA GLN A 461 -12.13 -14.65 45.03
C GLN A 461 -12.91 -15.33 43.89
N ALA A 462 -13.13 -16.65 43.97
CA ALA A 462 -13.94 -17.37 42.99
C ALA A 462 -15.39 -16.87 42.96
N GLU A 463 -16.02 -16.63 44.12
CA GLU A 463 -17.36 -16.05 44.23
C GLU A 463 -17.41 -14.63 43.64
N ALA A 464 -16.39 -13.81 43.88
CA ALA A 464 -16.28 -12.47 43.29
C ALA A 464 -16.17 -12.53 41.75
N LEU A 465 -15.38 -13.46 41.20
CA LEU A 465 -15.24 -13.66 39.75
C LEU A 465 -16.56 -14.14 39.11
N VAL A 466 -17.34 -14.97 39.80
CA VAL A 466 -18.66 -15.40 39.30
C VAL A 466 -19.68 -14.26 39.36
N ALA A 467 -19.70 -13.47 40.44
CA ALA A 467 -20.54 -12.28 40.53
C ALA A 467 -20.21 -11.26 39.44
N PHE A 468 -18.91 -11.11 39.12
CA PHE A 468 -18.43 -10.30 38.02
C PHE A 468 -18.88 -10.86 36.65
N GLY A 469 -18.69 -12.16 36.42
CA GLY A 469 -19.10 -12.86 35.21
C GLY A 469 -20.62 -12.85 34.96
N GLY A 470 -21.44 -12.70 36.00
CA GLY A 470 -22.90 -12.59 35.88
C GLY A 470 -23.40 -11.38 35.09
N THR A 471 -22.54 -10.39 34.84
CA THR A 471 -22.83 -9.25 33.96
C THR A 471 -22.41 -9.45 32.51
N MET A 472 -21.80 -10.60 32.21
CA MET A 472 -21.25 -10.93 30.90
C MET A 472 -22.07 -12.04 30.24
N ASP A 473 -22.12 -12.06 28.91
CA ASP A 473 -22.71 -13.15 28.13
C ASP A 473 -21.77 -14.37 28.16
N VAL A 474 -21.69 -15.04 29.30
CA VAL A 474 -20.97 -16.30 29.45
C VAL A 474 -21.78 -17.42 28.80
N SER A 475 -21.13 -18.26 27.98
CA SER A 475 -21.77 -19.43 27.37
C SER A 475 -22.46 -20.31 28.42
N ALA A 476 -23.62 -20.87 28.10
CA ALA A 476 -24.34 -21.79 28.98
C ALA A 476 -23.47 -22.98 29.45
N SER A 477 -22.59 -23.48 28.57
CA SER A 477 -21.64 -24.56 28.91
C SER A 477 -20.58 -24.11 29.93
N SER A 478 -20.04 -22.91 29.76
CA SER A 478 -19.08 -22.30 30.69
C SER A 478 -19.74 -22.00 32.03
N GLY A 479 -20.97 -21.50 32.04
CA GLY A 479 -21.76 -21.27 33.25
C GLY A 479 -22.00 -22.55 34.06
N GLN A 480 -22.31 -23.67 33.40
CA GLN A 480 -22.46 -24.96 34.07
C GLN A 480 -21.14 -25.47 34.69
N ARG A 481 -20.00 -25.29 34.00
CA ARG A 481 -18.68 -25.66 34.54
C ARG A 481 -18.31 -24.83 35.77
N ILE A 482 -18.50 -23.51 35.68
CA ILE A 482 -18.24 -22.58 36.78
C ILE A 482 -19.09 -22.92 38.01
N ALA A 483 -20.39 -23.18 37.82
CA ALA A 483 -21.28 -23.55 38.92
C ALA A 483 -20.86 -24.88 39.59
N ARG A 484 -20.40 -25.86 38.79
CA ARG A 484 -19.87 -27.12 39.30
C ARG A 484 -18.61 -26.93 40.13
N TRP A 485 -17.65 -26.13 39.66
CA TRP A 485 -16.41 -25.86 40.41
C TRP A 485 -16.69 -25.14 41.73
N LEU A 486 -17.62 -24.19 41.76
CA LEU A 486 -18.03 -23.54 43.01
C LEU A 486 -18.68 -24.53 44.00
N ALA A 487 -19.53 -25.44 43.51
CA ALA A 487 -20.14 -26.47 44.35
C ALA A 487 -19.11 -27.49 44.89
N GLU A 488 -18.02 -27.73 44.17
CA GLU A 488 -16.92 -28.60 44.63
C GLU A 488 -16.01 -27.90 45.67
N MET A 489 -16.04 -26.56 45.75
CA MET A 489 -15.34 -25.75 46.77
C MET A 489 -16.15 -25.50 48.05
N SER A 490 -17.46 -25.75 48.02
CA SER A 490 -18.38 -25.62 49.17
C SER A 490 -18.37 -26.87 50.04
#